data_AF-A0A2A4MRJ4-F1
#
_entry.id   AF-A0A2A4MRJ4-F1
#
_cell.length_a   1.000
_cell.length_b   1.000
_cell.length_c   1.000
_cell.angle_alpha   90.00
_cell.angle_beta   90.00
_cell.angle_gamma   90.00
#
_symmetry.space_group_name_H-M   'P 1'
#
loop_
_entity.id
_entity.type
_entity.pdbx_description
1 polymer ?
#
loop_
_entity_poly.entity_id
_entity_poly.type
_entity_poly.pdbx_seq_one_letter_code
_entity_poly.pdbx_strand_id
1 'polypeptide(L)'
;MLLHLLATADHPQLDFVATVHVDHNLQNDSKNWAQHCADVCETLNVEHHNLQVEVGNIETLGMEAAARTARYQAIEQLLPPDDVLLTAQHQHDQAETLLLQLIRGAGPKGLAAMGKKSSMGNMKLLRPLLDTSQADILHYAQQFGLKWVEDPSNVETRWSRNYLRHNV
;
A
#
# COMPACT_ATOMS: atom_id res chain seq x y z
N MET A 1 9.66 4.31 2.90
CA MET A 1 9.74 5.74 2.52
C MET A 1 8.63 6.58 3.14
N LEU A 2 7.34 6.36 2.82
CA LEU A 2 6.25 7.23 3.28
C LEU A 2 6.26 7.46 4.80
N LEU A 3 6.34 6.37 5.58
CA LEU A 3 6.46 6.45 7.04
C LEU A 3 7.62 7.34 7.48
N HIS A 4 8.83 7.09 6.97
CA HIS A 4 10.00 7.89 7.30
C HIS A 4 9.78 9.37 6.98
N LEU A 5 9.20 9.69 5.81
CA LEU A 5 8.89 11.06 5.44
C LEU A 5 7.91 11.71 6.43
N LEU A 6 6.85 11.01 6.82
CA LEU A 6 5.85 11.53 7.77
C LEU A 6 6.40 11.67 9.19
N ALA A 7 7.23 10.73 9.63
CA ALA A 7 7.80 10.71 10.98
C ALA A 7 8.94 11.73 11.16
N THR A 8 9.64 12.10 10.07
CA THR A 8 10.78 13.04 10.13
C THR A 8 10.45 14.42 9.60
N ALA A 9 9.32 14.59 8.90
CA ALA A 9 8.85 15.91 8.51
C ALA A 9 8.19 16.60 9.70
N ASP A 10 8.73 17.77 10.07
CA ASP A 10 8.03 18.69 10.97
C ASP A 10 6.88 19.36 10.21
N HIS A 11 5.73 18.69 10.16
CA HIS A 11 4.56 19.18 9.44
C HIS A 11 3.50 19.69 10.42
N PRO A 12 3.14 20.98 10.39
CA PRO A 12 2.31 21.64 11.40
C PRO A 12 0.83 21.20 11.44
N GLN A 13 0.45 20.20 10.64
CA GLN A 13 -0.91 19.64 10.58
C GLN A 13 -0.92 18.12 10.85
N LEU A 14 0.24 17.52 11.15
CA LEU A 14 0.37 16.11 11.50
C LEU A 14 0.69 16.03 12.98
N ASP A 15 -0.35 16.07 13.81
CA ASP A 15 -0.20 15.98 15.26
C ASP A 15 0.18 14.57 15.71
N PHE A 16 -0.26 13.56 14.96
CA PHE A 16 -0.08 12.15 15.28
C PHE A 16 0.06 11.30 14.01
N VAL A 17 0.98 10.33 14.05
CA VAL A 17 1.18 9.33 13.00
C VAL A 17 1.22 7.97 13.67
N ALA A 18 0.39 7.06 13.17
CA ALA A 18 0.45 5.64 13.48
C ALA A 18 0.58 4.83 12.20
N THR A 19 1.04 3.60 12.35
CA THR A 19 1.20 2.65 11.24
C THR A 19 0.36 1.41 11.48
N VAL A 20 -0.11 0.83 10.38
CA VAL A 20 -0.82 -0.44 10.40
C VAL A 20 -0.17 -1.39 9.40
N HIS A 21 0.29 -2.53 9.90
CA HIS A 21 0.63 -3.69 9.09
C HIS A 21 -0.54 -4.67 9.13
N VAL A 22 -0.90 -5.22 7.97
CA VAL A 22 -1.95 -6.24 7.87
C VAL A 22 -1.32 -7.52 7.37
N ASP A 23 -1.24 -8.51 8.24
CA ASP A 23 -0.75 -9.85 7.93
C ASP A 23 -1.92 -10.75 7.51
N HIS A 24 -1.91 -11.18 6.25
CA HIS A 24 -2.88 -12.11 5.68
C HIS A 24 -2.56 -13.60 5.96
N ASN A 25 -1.44 -13.89 6.65
CA ASN A 25 -0.89 -15.22 6.92
C ASN A 25 -0.69 -16.08 5.65
N LEU A 26 -0.44 -15.44 4.50
CA LEU A 26 -0.30 -16.10 3.20
C LEU A 26 1.13 -16.58 2.91
N GLN A 27 2.12 -16.02 3.60
CA GLN A 27 3.54 -16.25 3.34
C GLN A 27 4.22 -16.80 4.60
N ASN A 28 5.16 -17.73 4.42
CA ASN A 28 5.91 -18.30 5.55
C ASN A 28 6.72 -17.23 6.31
N ASP A 29 7.18 -16.19 5.60
CA ASP A 29 7.95 -15.08 6.18
C ASP A 29 7.09 -13.95 6.76
N SER A 30 5.76 -14.07 6.76
CA SER A 30 4.88 -12.97 7.18
C SER A 30 5.19 -12.45 8.59
N LYS A 31 5.54 -13.36 9.50
CA LYS A 31 5.98 -13.02 10.87
C LYS A 31 7.26 -12.19 10.89
N ASN A 32 8.23 -12.51 10.04
CA ASN A 32 9.48 -11.76 9.92
C ASN A 32 9.22 -10.36 9.37
N TRP A 33 8.25 -10.23 8.45
CA TRP A 33 7.87 -8.94 7.88
C TRP A 33 7.14 -8.06 8.89
N ALA A 34 6.23 -8.64 9.67
CA ALA A 34 5.55 -7.96 10.77
C ALA A 34 6.56 -7.47 11.82
N GLN A 35 7.55 -8.30 12.18
CA GLN A 35 8.61 -7.90 13.10
C GLN A 35 9.47 -6.77 12.52
N HIS A 36 9.87 -6.85 11.25
CA HIS A 36 10.59 -5.76 10.58
C HIS A 36 9.81 -4.44 10.62
N CYS A 37 8.50 -4.48 10.39
CA CYS A 37 7.64 -3.30 10.51
C CYS A 37 7.66 -2.72 11.92
N ALA A 38 7.54 -3.56 12.95
CA ALA A 38 7.60 -3.14 14.35
C ALA A 38 8.95 -2.48 14.69
N ASP A 39 10.08 -3.11 14.32
CA ASP A 39 11.43 -2.62 14.60
C ASP A 39 11.69 -1.23 13.95
N VAL A 40 11.19 -1.03 12.72
CA VAL A 40 11.29 0.26 12.03
C VAL A 40 10.47 1.33 12.74
N CYS A 41 9.27 1.00 13.21
CA CYS A 41 8.40 1.96 13.91
C CYS A 41 8.96 2.32 15.29
N GLU A 42 9.52 1.34 16.01
CA GLU A 42 10.22 1.58 17.27
C GLU A 42 11.40 2.54 17.08
N THR A 43 12.20 2.34 16.04
CA THR A 43 13.34 3.23 15.71
C THR A 43 12.90 4.66 15.40
N LEU A 44 11.71 4.82 14.82
CA LEU A 44 11.13 6.13 14.48
C LEU A 44 10.26 6.72 15.59
N ASN A 45 10.10 6.02 16.72
CA ASN A 45 9.18 6.37 17.81
C ASN A 45 7.74 6.64 17.31
N VAL A 46 7.24 5.73 16.46
CA VAL A 46 5.89 5.79 15.86
C VAL A 46 5.05 4.61 16.37
N GLU A 47 3.78 4.88 16.70
CA GLU A 47 2.84 3.83 17.09
C GLU A 47 2.62 2.82 15.95
N HIS A 48 2.60 1.53 16.30
CA HIS A 48 2.48 0.44 15.34
C HIS A 48 1.40 -0.56 15.73
N HIS A 49 0.47 -0.79 14.81
CA HIS A 49 -0.55 -1.82 14.91
C HIS A 49 -0.25 -2.94 13.92
N ASN A 50 -0.22 -4.17 14.43
CA ASN A 50 -0.16 -5.36 13.60
C ASN A 50 -1.51 -6.08 13.63
N LEU A 51 -2.20 -6.13 12.50
CA LEU A 51 -3.51 -6.75 12.36
C LEU A 51 -3.37 -8.08 11.61
N GLN A 52 -3.78 -9.17 12.24
CA GLN A 52 -3.91 -10.45 11.55
C GLN A 52 -5.31 -10.57 10.97
N VAL A 53 -5.41 -10.94 9.70
CA VAL A 53 -6.69 -11.09 9.00
C VAL A 53 -6.79 -12.43 8.29
N GLU A 54 -7.99 -13.01 8.32
CA GLU A 54 -8.32 -14.17 7.50
C GLU A 54 -8.88 -13.71 6.15
N VAL A 55 -8.39 -14.29 5.07
CA VAL A 55 -8.85 -13.97 3.72
C VAL A 55 -9.99 -14.91 3.32
N GLY A 56 -11.23 -14.42 3.42
CA GLY A 56 -12.42 -15.11 2.92
C GLY A 56 -12.73 -14.79 1.45
N ASN A 57 -13.71 -15.49 0.85
CA ASN A 57 -14.23 -15.22 -0.51
C ASN A 57 -13.21 -15.31 -1.66
N ILE A 58 -12.14 -16.09 -1.48
CA ILE A 58 -11.08 -16.26 -2.51
C ILE A 58 -11.66 -16.85 -3.80
N GLU A 59 -12.57 -17.82 -3.70
CA GLU A 59 -13.15 -18.50 -4.87
C GLU A 59 -14.00 -17.56 -5.75
N THR A 60 -14.64 -16.55 -5.15
CA THR A 60 -15.56 -15.65 -5.85
C THR A 60 -14.87 -14.38 -6.34
N LEU A 61 -13.91 -13.84 -5.57
CA LEU A 61 -13.25 -12.56 -5.88
C LEU A 61 -11.83 -12.75 -6.46
N GLY A 62 -11.24 -13.93 -6.30
CA GLY A 62 -9.82 -14.15 -6.48
C GLY A 62 -9.00 -13.65 -5.28
N MET A 63 -7.79 -14.22 -5.11
CA MET A 63 -6.92 -13.97 -3.96
C MET A 63 -6.63 -12.47 -3.73
N GLU A 64 -6.25 -11.73 -4.77
CA GLU A 64 -5.83 -10.33 -4.64
C GLU A 64 -7.00 -9.43 -4.18
N ALA A 65 -8.18 -9.58 -4.78
CA ALA A 65 -9.34 -8.78 -4.43
C ALA A 65 -9.92 -9.15 -3.05
N ALA A 66 -9.88 -10.44 -2.69
CA ALA A 66 -10.25 -10.93 -1.37
C ALA A 66 -9.32 -10.36 -0.28
N ALA A 67 -8.01 -10.47 -0.46
CA ALA A 67 -7.01 -9.93 0.48
C ALA A 67 -7.11 -8.40 0.60
N ARG A 68 -7.36 -7.70 -0.51
CA ARG A 68 -7.61 -6.26 -0.52
C ARG A 68 -8.84 -5.91 0.32
N THR A 69 -9.94 -6.64 0.17
CA THR A 69 -11.17 -6.43 0.94
C THR A 69 -10.93 -6.62 2.44
N ALA A 70 -10.33 -7.75 2.83
CA ALA A 70 -10.01 -8.05 4.22
C ALA A 70 -9.11 -6.97 4.85
N ARG A 71 -8.10 -6.49 4.10
CA ARG A 71 -7.20 -5.42 4.55
C ARG A 71 -7.95 -4.15 4.91
N TYR A 72 -8.80 -3.65 4.01
CA TYR A 72 -9.50 -2.39 4.27
C TYR A 72 -10.55 -2.53 5.37
N GLN A 73 -11.22 -3.68 5.48
CA GLN A 73 -12.16 -3.95 6.58
C GLN A 73 -11.49 -3.93 7.95
N ALA A 74 -10.30 -4.54 8.08
CA ALA A 74 -9.56 -4.54 9.33
C ALA A 74 -9.06 -3.14 9.70
N ILE A 75 -8.58 -2.36 8.72
CA ILE A 75 -8.15 -0.97 8.94
C ILE A 75 -9.33 -0.10 9.35
N GLU A 76 -10.51 -0.27 8.74
CA GLU A 76 -11.70 0.52 9.09
C GLU A 76 -12.13 0.34 10.54
N GLN A 77 -11.93 -0.85 11.12
CA GLN A 77 -12.23 -1.11 12.52
C GLN A 77 -11.25 -0.44 13.49
N LEU A 78 -10.03 -0.15 13.03
CA LEU A 78 -8.99 0.51 13.82
C LEU A 78 -9.08 2.04 13.71
N LEU A 79 -9.58 2.57 12.59
CA LEU A 79 -9.50 3.99 12.27
C LEU A 79 -10.55 4.83 13.04
N PRO A 80 -10.13 5.84 13.83
CA PRO A 80 -11.04 6.77 14.49
C PRO A 80 -11.87 7.62 13.49
N PRO A 81 -13.03 8.18 13.91
CA PRO A 81 -13.97 8.91 13.04
C PRO A 81 -13.44 10.14 12.27
N ASP A 82 -12.26 10.67 12.59
CA ASP A 82 -11.68 11.86 11.93
C ASP A 82 -10.30 11.61 11.32
N ASP A 83 -9.78 10.39 11.49
CA ASP A 83 -8.48 10.01 10.98
C ASP A 83 -8.52 9.75 9.48
N VAL A 84 -7.35 9.80 8.88
CA VAL A 84 -7.18 9.62 7.44
C VAL A 84 -6.17 8.52 7.19
N LEU A 85 -6.53 7.60 6.30
CA LEU A 85 -5.62 6.56 5.86
C LEU A 85 -4.69 7.11 4.78
N LEU A 86 -3.38 7.03 5.00
CA LEU A 86 -2.37 7.33 4.00
C LEU A 86 -1.80 6.03 3.42
N THR A 87 -1.66 5.96 2.10
CA THR A 87 -1.05 4.81 1.42
C THR A 87 0.10 5.24 0.52
N ALA A 88 1.10 4.36 0.41
CA ALA A 88 2.33 4.62 -0.33
C ALA A 88 2.24 4.31 -1.84
N GLN A 89 1.04 4.37 -2.44
CA GLN A 89 0.91 4.15 -3.89
C GLN A 89 1.58 5.28 -4.67
N HIS A 90 2.22 4.92 -5.77
CA HIS A 90 3.08 5.76 -6.58
C HIS A 90 2.81 5.63 -8.09
N GLN A 91 3.58 6.32 -8.92
CA GLN A 91 3.34 6.38 -10.37
C GLN A 91 3.28 5.01 -11.06
N HIS A 92 4.09 4.04 -10.60
CA HIS A 92 4.03 2.69 -11.17
C HIS A 92 2.66 2.02 -10.92
N ASP A 93 2.07 2.19 -9.72
CA ASP A 93 0.75 1.65 -9.40
C ASP A 93 -0.35 2.32 -10.24
N GLN A 94 -0.19 3.61 -10.55
CA GLN A 94 -1.07 4.33 -11.48
C GLN A 94 -1.05 3.71 -12.87
N ALA A 95 0.15 3.48 -13.41
CA ALA A 95 0.32 2.87 -14.72
C ALA A 95 -0.28 1.45 -14.75
N GLU A 96 -0.03 0.63 -13.73
CA GLU A 96 -0.63 -0.70 -13.62
C GLU A 96 -2.17 -0.62 -13.58
N THR A 97 -2.72 0.27 -12.77
CA THR A 97 -4.18 0.45 -12.65
C THR A 97 -4.80 0.88 -13.98
N LEU A 98 -4.15 1.82 -14.68
CA LEU A 98 -4.59 2.31 -15.99
C LEU A 98 -4.57 1.18 -17.03
N LEU A 99 -3.49 0.41 -17.11
CA LEU A 99 -3.37 -0.71 -18.04
C LEU A 99 -4.44 -1.77 -17.78
N LEU A 100 -4.70 -2.11 -16.51
CA LEU A 100 -5.77 -3.05 -16.15
C LEU A 100 -7.16 -2.52 -16.55
N GLN A 101 -7.41 -1.23 -16.38
CA GLN A 101 -8.67 -0.60 -16.80
C GLN A 101 -8.83 -0.61 -18.33
N LEU A 102 -7.74 -0.35 -19.07
CA LEU A 102 -7.71 -0.43 -20.54
C LEU A 102 -8.02 -1.84 -21.03
N ILE A 103 -7.37 -2.86 -20.47
CA ILE A 103 -7.59 -4.27 -20.83
C ILE A 103 -9.05 -4.69 -20.58
N ARG A 104 -9.68 -4.12 -19.54
CA ARG A 104 -11.10 -4.39 -19.21
C ARG A 104 -12.10 -3.59 -20.06
N GLY A 105 -11.64 -2.82 -21.04
CA GLY A 105 -12.50 -2.05 -21.95
C GLY A 105 -13.15 -0.83 -21.29
N ALA A 106 -12.51 -0.25 -20.27
CA ALA A 106 -13.05 0.92 -19.58
C ALA A 106 -13.10 2.15 -20.51
N GLY A 107 -14.25 2.85 -20.54
CA GLY A 107 -14.39 4.11 -21.27
C GLY A 107 -13.58 5.26 -20.64
N PRO A 108 -13.59 6.49 -21.21
CA PRO A 108 -12.72 7.60 -20.80
C PRO A 108 -12.77 7.96 -19.30
N LYS A 109 -13.94 7.87 -18.66
CA LYS A 109 -14.08 8.06 -17.20
C LYS A 109 -13.46 6.94 -16.38
N GLY A 110 -13.42 5.73 -16.93
CA GLY A 110 -12.76 4.57 -16.33
C GLY A 110 -11.27 4.49 -16.61
N LEU A 111 -10.68 5.47 -17.31
CA LEU A 111 -9.22 5.64 -17.47
C LEU A 111 -8.60 6.56 -16.40
N ALA A 112 -9.41 7.05 -15.45
CA ALA A 112 -8.94 7.97 -14.42
C ALA A 112 -8.04 7.31 -13.35
N ALA A 113 -7.66 6.03 -13.51
CA ALA A 113 -6.81 5.26 -12.59
C ALA A 113 -7.20 5.50 -11.12
N MET A 114 -6.28 5.92 -10.23
CA MET A 114 -6.62 6.30 -8.85
C MET A 114 -6.52 7.81 -8.64
N GLY A 115 -7.46 8.39 -7.89
CA GLY A 115 -7.35 9.79 -7.44
C GLY A 115 -6.40 9.96 -6.24
N LYS A 116 -5.84 11.16 -6.06
CA LYS A 116 -5.03 11.52 -4.87
C LYS A 116 -5.82 11.44 -3.56
N LYS A 117 -7.12 11.70 -3.63
CA LYS A 117 -8.07 11.62 -2.53
C LYS A 117 -9.24 10.74 -2.95
N SER A 118 -9.67 9.85 -2.07
CA SER A 118 -10.87 9.02 -2.27
C SER A 118 -11.48 8.66 -0.93
N SER A 119 -12.69 8.09 -0.95
CA SER A 119 -13.31 7.48 0.23
C SER A 119 -13.46 5.97 0.03
N MET A 120 -13.34 5.21 1.10
CA MET A 120 -13.59 3.76 1.14
C MET A 120 -14.40 3.47 2.40
N GLY A 121 -15.67 3.10 2.25
CA GLY A 121 -16.59 3.08 3.39
C GLY A 121 -16.66 4.46 4.04
N ASN A 122 -16.43 4.50 5.35
CA ASN A 122 -16.37 5.76 6.10
C ASN A 122 -14.97 6.37 6.16
N MET A 123 -13.94 5.67 5.66
CA MET A 123 -12.56 6.13 5.71
C MET A 123 -12.24 7.09 4.57
N LYS A 124 -11.49 8.15 4.90
CA LYS A 124 -10.82 9.00 3.91
C LYS A 124 -9.46 8.39 3.58
N LEU A 125 -9.14 8.30 2.30
CA LEU A 125 -7.89 7.74 1.79
C LEU A 125 -7.11 8.79 0.98
N LEU A 126 -5.85 9.00 1.37
CA LEU A 126 -4.91 9.91 0.70
C LEU A 126 -3.70 9.14 0.16
N ARG A 127 -3.27 9.54 -1.04
CA ARG A 127 -2.12 8.96 -1.75
C ARG A 127 -1.09 10.05 -2.05
N PRO A 128 -0.27 10.48 -1.07
CA PRO A 128 0.64 11.60 -1.26
C PRO A 128 1.74 11.32 -2.29
N LEU A 129 2.10 10.05 -2.49
CA LEU A 129 3.20 9.64 -3.37
C LEU A 129 2.76 9.33 -4.81
N LEU A 130 1.50 9.62 -5.17
CA LEU A 130 0.92 9.15 -6.42
C LEU A 130 1.65 9.67 -7.68
N ASP A 131 2.24 10.86 -7.57
CA ASP A 131 3.04 11.49 -8.62
C ASP A 131 4.55 11.24 -8.44
N THR A 132 4.96 10.44 -7.46
CA THR A 132 6.36 10.10 -7.20
C THR A 132 6.77 8.89 -8.03
N SER A 133 7.94 8.95 -8.67
CA SER A 133 8.45 7.82 -9.45
C SER A 133 9.07 6.75 -8.55
N GLN A 134 9.15 5.51 -9.04
CA GLN A 134 9.85 4.45 -8.32
C GLN A 134 11.34 4.77 -8.14
N ALA A 135 11.96 5.44 -9.11
CA ALA A 135 13.36 5.86 -9.03
C ALA A 135 13.59 6.84 -7.88
N ASP A 136 12.69 7.82 -7.70
CA ASP A 136 12.77 8.78 -6.59
C ASP A 136 12.58 8.07 -5.24
N ILE A 137 11.68 7.08 -5.17
CA ILE A 137 11.47 6.28 -3.96
C ILE A 137 12.73 5.52 -3.56
N LEU A 138 13.38 4.88 -4.54
CA LEU A 138 14.62 4.14 -4.32
C LEU A 138 15.77 5.08 -3.95
N HIS A 139 15.89 6.21 -4.65
CA HIS A 139 16.90 7.21 -4.35
C HIS A 139 16.76 7.74 -2.91
N TYR A 140 15.55 8.09 -2.49
CA TYR A 140 15.27 8.50 -1.12
C TYR A 140 15.64 7.39 -0.13
N ALA A 141 15.20 6.16 -0.38
CA ALA A 141 15.47 5.04 0.52
C ALA A 141 16.98 4.81 0.70
N GLN A 142 17.76 4.91 -0.38
CA GLN A 142 19.22 4.80 -0.34
C GLN A 142 19.87 5.99 0.38
N GLN A 143 19.44 7.22 0.08
CA GLN A 143 19.97 8.43 0.69
C GLN A 143 19.86 8.41 2.22
N PHE A 144 18.74 7.89 2.75
CA PHE A 144 18.50 7.79 4.19
C PHE A 144 18.85 6.42 4.78
N GLY A 145 19.47 5.51 4.01
CA GLY A 145 19.88 4.19 4.48
C GLY A 145 18.71 3.31 4.97
N LEU A 146 17.51 3.51 4.42
CA LEU A 146 16.32 2.77 4.83
C LEU A 146 16.45 1.30 4.46
N LYS A 147 16.00 0.43 5.36
CA LYS A 147 15.86 -1.01 5.09
C LYS A 147 14.39 -1.33 4.85
N TRP A 148 14.11 -2.13 3.83
CA TRP A 148 12.75 -2.58 3.50
C TRP A 148 12.74 -4.06 3.20
N VAL A 149 11.57 -4.67 3.34
CA VAL A 149 11.30 -6.03 2.91
C VAL A 149 10.92 -6.02 1.43
N GLU A 150 11.50 -6.94 0.67
CA GLU A 150 11.05 -7.26 -0.69
C GLU A 150 10.17 -8.50 -0.66
N ASP A 151 8.87 -8.33 -0.91
CA ASP A 151 7.92 -9.44 -1.00
C ASP A 151 8.15 -10.21 -2.32
N PRO A 152 8.45 -11.52 -2.28
CA PRO A 152 8.64 -12.36 -3.47
C PRO A 152 7.42 -12.36 -4.42
N SER A 153 6.21 -12.19 -3.89
CA SER A 153 4.99 -12.11 -4.71
C SER A 153 4.98 -10.86 -5.60
N ASN A 154 5.67 -9.77 -5.21
CA ASN A 154 5.84 -8.61 -6.10
C ASN A 154 6.72 -8.95 -7.30
N VAL A 155 7.66 -9.90 -7.17
CA VAL A 155 8.50 -10.37 -8.28
C VAL A 155 7.70 -11.24 -9.24
N GLU A 156 6.89 -12.17 -8.72
CA GLU A 156 6.00 -13.01 -9.54
C GLU A 156 4.91 -12.22 -10.24
N THR A 157 4.34 -11.23 -9.53
CA THR A 157 3.37 -10.34 -10.14
C THR A 157 4.05 -9.41 -11.14
N ARG A 158 5.28 -8.94 -10.89
CA ARG A 158 6.09 -8.25 -11.91
C ARG A 158 6.34 -9.10 -13.15
N TRP A 159 6.53 -10.42 -13.04
CA TRP A 159 6.70 -11.29 -14.20
C TRP A 159 5.40 -11.50 -14.97
N SER A 160 4.29 -11.76 -14.27
CA SER A 160 2.95 -11.84 -14.87
C SER A 160 2.51 -10.51 -15.50
N ARG A 161 2.94 -9.39 -14.91
CA ARG A 161 2.68 -8.02 -15.39
C ARG A 161 3.64 -7.57 -16.49
N ASN A 162 4.91 -7.99 -16.48
CA ASN A 162 5.83 -7.81 -17.61
C ASN A 162 5.36 -8.61 -18.83
N TYR A 163 4.73 -9.78 -18.62
CA TYR A 163 4.09 -10.55 -19.69
C TYR A 163 2.96 -9.77 -20.37
N LEU A 164 2.16 -9.01 -19.62
CA LEU A 164 1.17 -8.07 -20.18
C LEU A 164 1.83 -6.89 -20.91
N ARG A 165 3.10 -6.57 -20.63
CA ARG A 165 3.85 -5.47 -21.26
C ARG A 165 4.56 -5.87 -22.55
N HIS A 166 4.82 -7.16 -22.76
CA HIS A 166 5.56 -7.69 -23.91
C HIS A 166 4.67 -8.44 -24.92
N ASN A 167 3.38 -8.61 -24.65
CA ASN A 167 2.43 -9.31 -25.54
C ASN A 167 1.24 -8.44 -26.00
N VAL A 168 1.38 -7.11 -25.94
CA VAL A 168 0.43 -6.15 -26.53
C VAL A 168 1.15 -5.36 -27.61
#